data_AF-A0A6C0BM43-F1
#
_entry.id   AF-A0A6C0BM43-F1
#
_cell.length_a   1.000
_cell.length_b   1.000
_cell.length_c   1.000
_cell.angle_alpha   90.00
_cell.angle_beta   90.00
_cell.angle_gamma   90.00
#
_symmetry.space_group_name_H-M   'P 1'
#
loop_
_entity.id
_entity.type
_entity.pdbx_description
1 polymer ?
#
loop_
_entity_poly.entity_id
_entity_poly.type
_entity_poly.pdbx_seq_one_letter_code
_entity_poly.pdbx_strand_id
1 'polypeptide(L)'
;MLTTTAIATGIAVSGVGTKVCYEAISMTCSKTIDILTHFATDSHPGLEQFNTLLLECDLKVKIVKIQQLVNEFHLSEEAGHVFQTSVKMSICDVDSSIQMINEILTHAKQAKEQHETLYFNRWRKLNCGYLIRDLKAANQILNQRFADLEKILVITRYFN
;
A
#
# COMPACT_ATOMS: atom_id res chain seq x y z
N MET A 1 22.07 -34.16 -26.89
CA MET A 1 22.03 -32.71 -26.56
C MET A 1 20.69 -32.42 -25.91
N LEU A 2 20.74 -31.75 -24.76
CA LEU A 2 19.68 -31.62 -23.77
C LEU A 2 18.43 -30.89 -24.32
N THR A 3 17.29 -31.57 -24.29
CA THR A 3 15.96 -30.95 -24.35
C THR A 3 15.57 -30.51 -22.94
N THR A 4 15.69 -29.23 -22.65
CA THR A 4 15.22 -28.61 -21.42
C THR A 4 13.69 -28.54 -21.46
N THR A 5 13.03 -29.57 -20.96
CA THR A 5 11.64 -29.44 -20.54
C THR A 5 11.62 -28.58 -19.28
N ALA A 6 11.27 -27.30 -19.46
CA ALA A 6 10.88 -26.43 -18.37
C ALA A 6 9.62 -27.06 -17.75
N ILE A 7 9.83 -27.85 -16.69
CA ILE A 7 8.76 -28.34 -15.84
C ILE A 7 8.12 -27.09 -15.26
N ALA A 8 6.91 -26.81 -15.72
CA ALA A 8 6.00 -25.87 -15.08
C ALA A 8 5.83 -26.32 -13.63
N THR A 9 6.67 -25.81 -12.74
CA THR A 9 6.43 -25.82 -11.32
C THR A 9 5.27 -24.86 -11.09
N GLY A 10 4.06 -25.40 -11.23
CA GLY A 10 2.88 -24.85 -10.59
C GLY A 10 3.23 -24.70 -9.12
N ILE A 11 3.52 -23.47 -8.70
CA ILE A 11 3.73 -23.13 -7.32
C ILE A 11 2.39 -23.42 -6.66
N ALA A 12 2.28 -24.58 -6.02
CA ALA A 12 1.34 -24.79 -4.94
C ALA A 12 1.73 -23.76 -3.88
N VAL A 13 1.14 -22.57 -3.96
CA VAL A 13 1.13 -21.57 -2.90
C VAL A 13 0.27 -22.17 -1.79
N SER A 14 0.86 -23.14 -1.09
CA SER A 14 0.29 -23.81 0.07
C SER A 14 0.09 -22.76 1.17
N GLY A 15 -0.98 -22.90 1.96
CA GLY A 15 -1.54 -21.85 2.84
C GLY A 15 -0.57 -21.11 3.78
N VAL A 16 0.65 -21.61 3.98
CA VAL A 16 1.74 -20.90 4.66
C VAL A 16 2.13 -19.61 3.91
N GLY A 17 2.23 -19.64 2.58
CA GLY A 17 2.59 -18.47 1.78
C GLY A 17 1.52 -17.38 1.79
N THR A 18 0.24 -17.76 1.86
CA THR A 18 -0.87 -16.81 1.90
C THR A 18 -1.02 -16.16 3.28
N LYS A 19 -0.77 -16.91 4.36
CA LYS A 19 -0.75 -16.34 5.73
C LYS A 19 0.33 -15.27 5.89
N VAL A 20 1.55 -15.56 5.45
CA VAL A 20 2.66 -14.58 5.45
C VAL A 20 2.30 -13.35 4.63
N CYS A 21 1.58 -13.51 3.52
CA CYS A 21 1.10 -12.40 2.72
C CYS A 21 0.14 -11.50 3.52
N TYR A 22 -0.96 -12.00 4.09
CA TYR A 22 -1.91 -11.14 4.81
C TYR A 22 -1.28 -10.43 6.02
N GLU A 23 -0.38 -11.10 6.74
CA GLU A 23 0.36 -10.50 7.84
C GLU A 23 1.27 -9.36 7.34
N ALA A 24 1.96 -9.56 6.22
CA ALA A 24 2.79 -8.53 5.60
C ALA A 24 1.96 -7.30 5.19
N ILE A 25 0.81 -7.51 4.53
CA ILE A 25 -0.07 -6.42 4.11
C ILE A 25 -0.62 -5.67 5.32
N SER A 26 -1.06 -6.39 6.35
CA SER A 26 -1.55 -5.79 7.59
C SER A 26 -0.49 -4.94 8.26
N MET A 27 0.76 -5.41 8.28
CA MET A 27 1.89 -4.64 8.81
C MET A 27 2.19 -3.40 7.95
N THR A 28 2.19 -3.52 6.61
CA THR A 28 2.37 -2.39 5.70
C THR A 28 1.28 -1.35 5.89
N CYS A 29 0.01 -1.77 6.02
CA CYS A 29 -1.11 -0.88 6.28
C CYS A 29 -0.92 -0.13 7.60
N SER A 30 -0.63 -0.83 8.70
CA SER A 30 -0.40 -0.22 10.01
C SER A 30 0.72 0.81 9.97
N LYS A 31 1.89 0.45 9.42
CA LYS A 31 3.02 1.39 9.28
C LYS A 31 2.65 2.63 8.47
N THR A 32 1.87 2.45 7.41
CA THR A 32 1.44 3.57 6.55
C THR A 32 0.44 4.47 7.27
N ILE A 33 -0.50 3.88 8.02
CA ILE A 33 -1.46 4.62 8.86
C ILE A 33 -0.73 5.42 9.94
N ASP A 34 0.33 4.86 10.55
CA ASP A 34 1.12 5.55 11.57
C ASP A 34 1.82 6.78 10.98
N ILE A 35 2.44 6.66 9.82
CA ILE A 35 3.11 7.79 9.16
C ILE A 35 2.07 8.85 8.72
N LEU A 36 0.92 8.44 8.19
CA LEU A 36 -0.16 9.36 7.85
C LEU A 36 -0.69 10.09 9.08
N THR A 37 -0.78 9.41 10.21
CA THR A 37 -1.21 10.02 11.48
C THR A 37 -0.18 11.02 11.97
N HIS A 38 1.12 10.73 11.83
CA HIS A 38 2.19 11.68 12.13
C HIS A 38 2.05 12.97 11.30
N PHE A 39 1.85 12.87 9.98
CA PHE A 39 1.63 14.05 9.13
C PHE A 39 0.35 14.83 9.47
N ALA A 40 -0.69 14.15 9.95
CA ALA A 40 -1.92 14.82 10.39
C ALA A 40 -1.74 15.63 11.68
N THR A 41 -0.85 15.18 12.59
CA THR A 41 -0.60 15.84 13.87
C THR A 41 0.52 16.86 13.84
N ASP A 42 1.45 16.74 12.91
CA ASP A 42 2.72 17.48 12.92
C ASP A 42 2.91 18.27 11.60
N SER A 43 2.17 19.38 11.52
CA SER A 43 2.14 20.26 10.35
C SER A 43 3.41 21.11 10.23
N HIS A 44 4.20 20.87 9.18
CA HIS A 44 5.36 21.70 8.83
C HIS A 44 4.99 22.64 7.65
N PRO A 45 5.29 23.95 7.70
CA PRO A 45 4.93 24.89 6.64
C PRO A 45 5.49 24.51 5.25
N GLY A 46 6.69 23.93 5.22
CA GLY A 46 7.31 23.42 3.99
C GLY A 46 6.64 22.18 3.38
N LEU A 47 5.66 21.59 4.06
CA LEU A 47 4.88 20.43 3.61
C LEU A 47 3.40 20.74 3.40
N GLU A 48 2.98 22.00 3.42
CA GLU A 48 1.56 22.36 3.32
C GLU A 48 0.88 21.73 2.10
N GLN A 49 1.48 21.84 0.91
CA GLN A 49 0.95 21.23 -0.31
C GLN A 49 0.91 19.70 -0.25
N PHE A 50 1.87 19.07 0.43
CA PHE A 50 1.91 17.63 0.63
C PHE A 50 0.78 17.20 1.56
N ASN A 51 0.58 17.90 2.68
CA ASN A 51 -0.50 17.66 3.63
C ASN A 51 -1.87 17.88 2.99
N THR A 52 -2.05 18.92 2.18
CA THR A 52 -3.27 19.15 1.40
C THR A 52 -3.55 17.96 0.49
N LEU A 53 -2.53 17.46 -0.22
CA LEU A 53 -2.70 16.28 -1.07
C LEU A 53 -3.09 15.02 -0.27
N LEU A 54 -2.52 14.81 0.92
CA LEU A 54 -2.89 13.70 1.79
C LEU A 54 -4.37 13.75 2.20
N LEU A 55 -4.89 14.95 2.48
CA LEU A 55 -6.30 15.19 2.77
C LEU A 55 -7.18 14.97 1.55
N GLU A 56 -6.82 15.53 0.39
CA GLU A 56 -7.58 15.37 -0.87
C GLU A 56 -7.70 13.92 -1.32
N CYS A 57 -6.64 13.12 -1.11
CA CYS A 57 -6.62 11.72 -1.55
C CYS A 57 -7.34 10.77 -0.59
N ASP A 58 -7.62 11.22 0.64
CA ASP A 58 -8.19 10.44 1.74
C ASP A 58 -7.48 9.09 1.96
N LEU A 59 -6.14 9.11 1.87
CA LEU A 59 -5.31 7.90 1.87
C LEU A 59 -5.45 7.10 3.16
N LYS A 60 -5.60 7.78 4.31
CA LYS A 60 -5.74 7.12 5.61
C LYS A 60 -6.98 6.24 5.65
N VAL A 61 -8.13 6.78 5.25
CA VAL A 61 -9.40 6.03 5.25
C VAL A 61 -9.33 4.87 4.26
N LYS A 62 -8.75 5.06 3.07
CA LYS A 62 -8.58 3.99 2.09
C LYS A 62 -7.75 2.84 2.62
N ILE A 63 -6.59 3.13 3.21
CA ILE A 63 -5.70 2.09 3.73
C ILE A 63 -6.33 1.37 4.93
N VAL A 64 -7.08 2.06 5.79
CA VAL A 64 -7.85 1.42 6.87
C VAL A 64 -8.88 0.43 6.30
N LYS A 65 -9.62 0.83 5.26
CA LYS A 65 -10.60 -0.07 4.61
C LYS A 65 -9.93 -1.28 3.96
N ILE A 66 -8.78 -1.10 3.31
CA ILE A 66 -8.02 -2.20 2.73
C ILE A 66 -7.52 -3.15 3.83
N GLN A 67 -7.02 -2.62 4.95
CA GLN A 67 -6.60 -3.43 6.08
C GLN A 67 -7.75 -4.26 6.65
N GLN A 68 -8.93 -3.65 6.80
CA GLN A 68 -10.14 -4.35 7.24
C GLN A 68 -10.51 -5.48 6.29
N LEU A 69 -10.54 -5.20 4.98
CA LEU A 69 -10.83 -6.18 3.95
C LEU A 69 -9.85 -7.36 3.99
N VAL A 70 -8.55 -7.08 4.09
CA VAL A 70 -7.49 -8.11 4.18
C VAL A 70 -7.65 -8.97 5.42
N ASN A 71 -8.00 -8.38 6.57
CA ASN A 71 -8.28 -9.13 7.79
C ASN A 71 -9.51 -10.04 7.64
N GLU A 72 -10.57 -9.58 6.98
CA GLU A 72 -11.75 -10.39 6.69
C GLU A 72 -11.41 -11.58 5.78
N PHE A 73 -10.57 -11.38 4.76
CA PHE A 73 -10.04 -12.46 3.92
C PHE A 73 -9.22 -13.46 4.74
N HIS A 74 -8.33 -12.97 5.61
CA HIS A 74 -7.51 -13.83 6.44
C HIS A 74 -8.34 -14.72 7.36
N LEU A 75 -9.30 -14.14 8.08
CA LEU A 75 -10.22 -14.87 8.96
C LEU A 75 -11.07 -15.90 8.20
N SER A 76 -11.51 -15.55 6.99
CA SER A 76 -12.28 -16.45 6.14
C SER A 76 -11.44 -17.66 5.70
N GLU A 77 -10.15 -17.46 5.35
CA GLU A 77 -9.26 -18.58 5.02
C GLU A 77 -8.95 -19.45 6.25
N GLU A 78 -8.78 -18.87 7.43
CA GLU A 78 -8.60 -19.63 8.67
C GLU A 78 -9.85 -20.46 9.03
N ALA A 79 -11.04 -19.99 8.64
CA ALA A 79 -12.30 -20.74 8.76
C ALA A 79 -12.50 -21.83 7.69
N GLY A 80 -11.56 -22.00 6.75
CA GLY A 80 -11.57 -23.04 5.73
C GLY A 80 -12.12 -22.62 4.35
N HIS A 81 -12.42 -21.33 4.15
CA HIS A 81 -12.74 -20.84 2.81
C HIS A 81 -11.47 -20.74 1.96
N VAL A 82 -11.54 -21.18 0.70
CA VAL A 82 -10.40 -21.10 -0.23
C VAL A 82 -10.69 -20.04 -1.28
N PHE A 83 -9.92 -18.95 -1.28
CA PHE A 83 -10.04 -17.94 -2.32
C PHE A 83 -9.27 -18.34 -3.59
N GLN A 84 -9.82 -17.93 -4.74
CA GLN A 84 -9.19 -18.11 -6.03
C GLN A 84 -7.83 -17.39 -6.08
N THR A 85 -6.86 -17.96 -6.79
CA THR A 85 -5.51 -17.38 -6.95
C THR A 85 -5.54 -15.97 -7.51
N SER A 86 -6.48 -15.64 -8.39
CA SER A 86 -6.69 -14.30 -8.93
C SER A 86 -6.94 -13.25 -7.84
N VAL A 87 -7.79 -13.57 -6.85
CA VAL A 87 -8.07 -12.69 -5.70
C VAL A 87 -6.80 -12.47 -4.89
N LYS A 88 -6.06 -13.55 -4.60
CA LYS A 88 -4.80 -13.49 -3.83
C LYS A 88 -3.76 -12.61 -4.52
N MET A 89 -3.60 -12.77 -5.84
CA MET A 89 -2.69 -11.96 -6.64
C MET A 89 -3.08 -10.47 -6.62
N SER A 90 -4.37 -10.16 -6.77
CA SER A 90 -4.83 -8.77 -6.72
C SER A 90 -4.64 -8.13 -5.34
N ILE A 91 -4.76 -8.91 -4.26
CA ILE A 91 -4.43 -8.45 -2.90
C ILE A 91 -2.93 -8.11 -2.81
N CYS A 92 -2.03 -8.91 -3.37
CA CYS A 92 -0.59 -8.60 -3.44
C CYS A 92 -0.29 -7.33 -4.27
N ASP A 93 -1.04 -7.12 -5.37
CA ASP A 93 -0.89 -5.91 -6.19
C ASP A 93 -1.31 -4.65 -5.40
N VAL A 94 -2.39 -4.75 -4.63
CA VAL A 94 -2.81 -3.68 -3.72
C VAL A 94 -1.72 -3.40 -2.68
N ASP A 95 -1.16 -4.43 -2.03
CA ASP A 95 -0.06 -4.27 -1.06
C ASP A 95 1.14 -3.55 -1.64
N SER A 96 1.60 -3.98 -2.82
CA SER A 96 2.73 -3.34 -3.52
C SER A 96 2.50 -1.83 -3.74
N SER A 97 1.24 -1.42 -3.90
CA SER A 97 0.87 0.00 -4.06
C SER A 97 0.91 0.74 -2.72
N ILE A 98 0.48 0.09 -1.64
CA ILE A 98 0.56 0.64 -0.29
C ILE A 98 2.03 0.76 0.15
N GLN A 99 2.88 -0.23 -0.18
CA GLN A 99 4.32 -0.15 0.05
C GLN A 99 4.95 1.05 -0.66
N MET A 100 4.60 1.29 -1.93
CA MET A 100 5.06 2.47 -2.67
C MET A 100 4.64 3.79 -1.98
N ILE A 101 3.39 3.86 -1.49
CA ILE A 101 2.93 5.02 -0.72
C ILE A 101 3.72 5.14 0.59
N ASN A 102 3.95 4.04 1.30
CA ASN A 102 4.71 4.01 2.55
C ASN A 102 6.14 4.56 2.36
N GLU A 103 6.81 4.15 1.29
CA GLU A 103 8.16 4.63 0.94
C GLU A 103 8.16 6.13 0.67
N ILE A 104 7.20 6.65 -0.10
CA ILE A 104 7.08 8.09 -0.40
C ILE A 104 6.83 8.88 0.88
N LEU A 105 5.94 8.40 1.75
CA LEU A 105 5.66 9.04 3.04
C LEU A 105 6.89 9.01 3.97
N THR A 106 7.63 7.90 3.97
CA THR A 106 8.87 7.75 4.74
C THR A 106 9.93 8.74 4.25
N HIS A 107 10.09 8.87 2.92
CA HIS A 107 11.00 9.87 2.34
C HIS A 107 10.56 11.31 2.67
N ALA A 108 9.26 11.60 2.66
CA ALA A 108 8.76 12.91 3.07
C ALA A 108 9.08 13.21 4.54
N LYS A 109 8.93 12.21 5.41
CA LYS A 109 9.25 12.33 6.83
C LYS A 109 10.74 12.57 7.04
N GLN A 110 11.60 11.78 6.39
CA GLN A 110 13.04 11.94 6.45
C GLN A 110 13.50 13.30 5.89
N ALA A 111 12.91 13.76 4.78
CA ALA A 111 13.23 15.07 4.21
C ALA A 111 12.88 16.21 5.17
N LYS A 112 11.77 16.10 5.90
CA LYS A 112 11.41 17.03 6.97
C LYS A 112 12.44 17.00 8.11
N GLU A 113 12.70 15.82 8.68
CA GLU A 113 13.64 15.65 9.79
C GLU A 113 15.03 16.20 9.44
N GLN A 114 15.54 15.88 8.24
CA GLN A 114 16.81 16.41 7.75
C GLN A 114 16.78 17.92 7.60
N HIS A 115 15.70 18.48 7.07
CA HIS A 115 15.55 19.92 6.93
C HIS A 115 15.59 20.63 8.28
N GLU A 116 14.95 20.07 9.31
CA GLU A 116 14.95 20.62 10.66
C GLU A 116 16.37 20.66 11.28
N THR A 117 17.27 19.75 10.90
CA THR A 117 18.67 19.77 11.38
C THR A 117 19.55 20.84 10.73
N LEU A 118 19.10 21.49 9.65
CA LEU A 118 19.91 22.48 8.92
C LEU A 118 19.95 23.83 9.65
N TYR A 119 21.15 24.44 9.72
CA TYR A 119 21.41 25.71 10.41
C TYR A 119 20.58 26.91 9.90
N PHE A 120 20.03 26.83 8.67
CA PHE A 120 19.17 27.85 8.05
C PHE A 120 17.82 27.30 7.60
N ASN A 121 17.27 26.30 8.32
CA ASN A 121 16.00 25.66 8.01
C ASN A 121 14.85 26.67 7.83
N ARG A 122 14.77 27.72 8.66
CA ARG A 122 13.75 28.77 8.56
C ARG A 122 13.83 29.63 7.29
N TRP A 123 14.99 29.65 6.62
CA TRP A 123 15.26 30.51 5.46
C TRP A 123 15.19 29.73 4.14
N ARG A 124 15.45 28.42 4.18
CA ARG A 124 15.35 27.54 3.02
C ARG A 124 13.97 26.91 2.98
N LYS A 125 13.30 26.93 1.83
CA LYS A 125 12.06 26.17 1.66
C LYS A 125 12.40 24.69 1.48
N LEU A 126 11.74 23.82 2.24
CA LEU A 126 11.71 22.39 1.95
C LEU A 126 11.05 22.19 0.58
N ASN A 127 11.73 21.49 -0.34
CA ASN A 127 11.20 21.20 -1.67
C ASN A 127 10.76 19.75 -1.75
N CYS A 128 9.44 19.53 -1.75
CA CYS A 128 8.82 18.21 -1.86
C CYS A 128 8.05 18.02 -3.17
N GLY A 129 8.33 18.81 -4.21
CA GLY A 129 7.59 18.76 -5.47
C GLY A 129 7.60 17.39 -6.14
N TYR A 130 8.74 16.68 -6.07
CA TYR A 130 8.84 15.32 -6.60
C TYR A 130 7.99 14.33 -5.77
N LEU A 131 8.03 14.43 -4.43
CA LEU A 131 7.22 13.58 -3.54
C LEU A 131 5.72 13.77 -3.76
N ILE A 132 5.27 15.00 -4.01
CA ILE A 132 3.86 15.30 -4.35
C ILE A 132 3.46 14.59 -5.65
N ARG A 133 4.28 14.70 -6.69
CA ARG A 133 4.02 14.05 -7.98
C ARG A 133 3.99 12.54 -7.84
N ASP A 134 4.98 11.98 -7.15
CA ASP A 134 5.13 10.55 -6.99
C ASP A 134 3.97 9.98 -6.13
N LEU A 135 3.54 10.71 -5.09
CA LEU A 135 2.37 10.36 -4.28
C LEU A 135 1.07 10.38 -5.09
N LYS A 136 0.88 11.37 -5.97
CA LYS A 136 -0.27 11.40 -6.89
C LYS A 136 -0.31 10.17 -7.79
N ALA A 137 0.83 9.81 -8.38
CA ALA A 137 0.94 8.63 -9.23
C ALA A 137 0.67 7.33 -8.44
N ALA A 138 1.26 7.20 -7.26
CA ALA A 138 1.05 6.03 -6.39
C ALA A 138 -0.42 5.89 -5.94
N ASN A 139 -1.09 6.99 -5.59
CA ASN A 139 -2.52 6.97 -5.26
C ASN A 139 -3.39 6.60 -6.46
N GLN A 140 -3.06 7.03 -7.67
CA GLN A 140 -3.77 6.61 -8.89
C GLN A 140 -3.62 5.10 -9.13
N ILE A 141 -2.40 4.56 -8.96
CA ILE A 141 -2.13 3.13 -9.09
C ILE A 141 -2.90 2.33 -8.04
N LEU A 142 -2.92 2.80 -6.78
CA LEU A 142 -3.70 2.18 -5.71
C LEU A 142 -5.19 2.13 -6.06
N ASN A 143 -5.77 3.26 -6.52
CA ASN A 143 -7.19 3.31 -6.88
C ASN A 143 -7.50 2.34 -8.03
N GLN A 144 -6.62 2.25 -9.03
CA GLN A 144 -6.80 1.33 -10.16
C GLN A 144 -6.78 -0.13 -9.69
N ARG A 145 -5.75 -0.52 -8.93
CA ARG A 145 -5.59 -1.90 -8.45
C ARG A 145 -6.68 -2.31 -7.46
N PHE A 146 -7.14 -1.38 -6.63
CA PHE A 146 -8.27 -1.63 -5.75
C PHE A 146 -9.57 -1.83 -6.54
N ALA A 147 -9.83 -1.01 -7.57
CA ALA A 147 -10.98 -1.20 -8.45
C ALA A 147 -10.92 -2.53 -9.22
N ASP A 148 -9.71 -2.99 -9.59
CA ASP A 148 -9.54 -4.29 -10.25
C ASP A 148 -9.79 -5.46 -9.28
N LEU A 149 -9.36 -5.33 -8.02
CA LEU A 149 -9.73 -6.27 -6.96
C LEU A 149 -11.25 -6.34 -6.79
N GLU A 150 -11.95 -5.20 -6.70
CA GLU A 150 -13.42 -5.15 -6.58
C GLU A 150 -14.10 -5.89 -7.74
N LYS A 151 -13.66 -5.67 -8.99
CA LYS A 151 -14.20 -6.37 -10.17
C LYS A 151 -14.01 -7.88 -10.05
N ILE A 152 -12.83 -8.33 -9.64
CA ILE A 152 -12.54 -9.76 -9.49
C ILE A 152 -13.44 -10.37 -8.41
N LEU A 153 -13.62 -9.68 -7.28
CA LEU A 153 -14.51 -10.15 -6.20
C LEU A 153 -15.96 -10.26 -6.65
N VAL A 154 -16.46 -9.30 -7.44
CA VAL A 154 -17.80 -9.35 -8.02
C VAL A 154 -17.93 -10.56 -8.95
N ILE A 155 -16.97 -10.75 -9.86
CA ILE A 155 -16.95 -11.89 -10.79
C ILE A 155 -16.94 -13.22 -10.01
N THR A 156 -16.03 -13.38 -9.06
CA THR A 156 -15.90 -14.62 -8.27
C THR A 156 -17.18 -14.93 -7.47
N ARG A 157 -17.94 -13.92 -7.04
CA ARG A 157 -19.24 -14.10 -6.39
C ARG A 157 -20.34 -14.60 -7.33
N TYR A 158 -20.27 -14.29 -8.63
CA TYR A 158 -21.26 -14.81 -9.60
C TYR A 158 -20.99 -16.25 -10.03
N PHE A 159 -19.76 -16.73 -9.87
CA PHE A 159 -19.33 -18.07 -10.30
C PHE A 159 -19.24 -19.09 -9.16
N ASN A 160 -19.50 -18.68 -7.91
CA ASN A 160 -19.59 -19.53 -6.71
C ASN A 160 -21.01 -19.50 -6.15
#